data_AF-W4S030-F1
#
_entry.id   AF-W4S030-F1
#
_cell.length_a   1.000
_cell.length_b   1.000
_cell.length_c   1.000
_cell.angle_alpha   90.00
_cell.angle_beta   90.00
_cell.angle_gamma   90.00
#
_symmetry.space_group_name_H-M   'P 1'
#
loop_
_entity.id
_entity.type
_entity.pdbx_description
1 polymer ?
#
loop_
_entity_poly.entity_id
_entity_poly.type
_entity_poly.pdbx_seq_one_letter_code
_entity_poly.pdbx_strand_id
1 'polypeptide(L)'
;MLAHLLGAHVRLQVDTCAAPVPVCLDRSQFDLVMLNFAANARDAMPDGGNFSVRVSRQHTMVRIALVDTGHGMPAEVVAQVFEPFFTTKPVGKGTGLGLAVACCAARDTVFVCAAARQ
;
A
#
# COMPACT_ATOMS: atom_id res chain seq x y z
N MET A 1 13.20 -3.61 -5.56
CA MET A 1 12.54 -2.31 -5.33
C MET A 1 11.95 -2.20 -3.93
N LEU A 2 10.86 -2.91 -3.59
CA LEU A 2 10.16 -2.74 -2.31
C LEU A 2 11.02 -3.03 -1.07
N ALA A 3 11.76 -4.15 -1.05
CA ALA A 3 12.64 -4.49 0.07
C ALA A 3 13.69 -3.40 0.35
N HIS A 4 14.17 -2.70 -0.68
CA HIS A 4 15.12 -1.61 -0.52
C HIS A 4 14.47 -0.37 0.10
N LEU A 5 13.25 -0.02 -0.33
CA LEU A 5 12.51 1.12 0.21
C LEU A 5 12.11 0.91 1.68
N LEU A 6 11.67 -0.30 2.03
CA LEU A 6 11.22 -0.68 3.38
C LEU A 6 12.38 -0.74 4.38
N GLY A 7 13.61 -1.00 3.91
CA GLY A 7 14.81 -1.09 4.75
C GLY A 7 14.93 -2.42 5.49
N ALA A 8 16.02 -2.58 6.24
CA ALA A 8 16.37 -3.84 6.90
C ALA A 8 15.47 -4.21 8.09
N HIS A 9 14.80 -3.22 8.70
CA HIS A 9 14.00 -3.41 9.91
C HIS A 9 12.55 -3.83 9.60
N VAL A 10 12.13 -3.77 8.34
CA VAL A 10 10.79 -4.18 7.93
C VAL A 10 10.86 -5.46 7.11
N ARG A 11 10.22 -6.52 7.60
CA ARG A 11 10.13 -7.81 6.91
C ARG A 11 9.07 -7.74 5.82
N LEU A 12 9.49 -7.92 4.57
CA LEU A 12 8.59 -8.08 3.44
C LEU A 12 8.11 -9.54 3.33
N GLN A 13 6.79 -9.74 3.34
CA GLN A 13 6.15 -11.04 3.09
C GLN A 13 5.29 -10.94 1.83
N VAL A 14 5.38 -11.93 0.95
CA VAL A 14 4.61 -11.96 -0.30
C VAL A 14 3.92 -13.32 -0.40
N ASP A 15 2.59 -13.30 -0.32
CA ASP A 15 1.75 -14.49 -0.42
C ASP A 15 0.96 -14.39 -1.73
N THR A 16 1.22 -15.31 -2.66
CA THR A 16 0.52 -15.36 -3.94
C THR A 16 -0.37 -16.60 -4.05
N CYS A 17 -1.33 -16.56 -4.97
CA CYS A 17 -2.09 -17.75 -5.36
C CYS A 17 -1.15 -18.89 -5.79
N ALA A 18 -1.53 -20.13 -5.47
CA ALA A 18 -0.78 -21.32 -5.89
C ALA A 18 -0.70 -21.45 -7.43
N ALA A 19 -1.74 -21.01 -8.14
CA ALA A 19 -1.75 -20.91 -9.59
C ALA A 19 -1.54 -19.44 -10.01
N PRO A 20 -0.70 -19.17 -11.03
CA PRO A 20 -0.58 -17.83 -11.60
C PRO A 20 -1.94 -17.31 -12.08
N VAL A 21 -2.24 -16.05 -11.77
CA VAL A 21 -3.44 -15.38 -12.25
C VAL A 21 -3.04 -14.34 -13.29
N PRO A 22 -3.49 -14.46 -14.55
CA PRO A 22 -3.20 -13.46 -15.55
C PRO A 22 -3.89 -12.14 -15.19
N VAL A 23 -3.15 -11.05 -15.27
CA VAL A 23 -3.66 -9.68 -15.06
C VAL A 23 -3.19 -8.81 -16.21
N CYS A 24 -4.04 -7.89 -16.65
CA CYS A 24 -3.68 -6.84 -17.59
C CYS A 24 -3.61 -5.54 -16.80
N LEU A 25 -2.42 -4.97 -16.62
CA LEU A 25 -2.22 -3.72 -15.88
C LEU A 25 -1.06 -2.94 -16.47
N ASP A 26 -1.05 -1.62 -16.25
CA ASP A 26 0.12 -0.80 -16.54
C ASP A 26 1.17 -1.03 -15.44
N ARG A 27 2.32 -1.56 -15.83
CA ARG A 27 3.40 -1.90 -14.90
C ARG A 27 3.93 -0.67 -14.15
N SER A 28 4.05 0.47 -14.83
CA SER A 28 4.59 1.70 -14.24
C SER A 28 3.63 2.28 -13.19
N GLN A 29 2.32 2.25 -13.48
CA GLN A 29 1.30 2.68 -12.51
C GLN A 29 1.25 1.72 -11.32
N PHE A 30 1.35 0.42 -11.55
CA PHE A 30 1.39 -0.56 -10.47
C PHE A 30 2.61 -0.38 -9.56
N ASP A 31 3.81 -0.20 -10.13
CA ASP A 31 5.01 0.06 -9.35
C ASP A 31 4.87 1.34 -8.51
N LEU A 32 4.26 2.39 -9.06
CA LEU A 32 3.97 3.65 -8.36
C LEU A 32 3.00 3.45 -7.19
N VAL A 33 1.93 2.67 -7.38
CA VAL A 33 0.98 2.30 -6.30
C VAL A 33 1.73 1.57 -5.18
N MET A 34 2.49 0.52 -5.51
CA MET A 34 3.23 -0.27 -4.52
C MET A 34 4.24 0.57 -3.74
N LEU A 35 4.96 1.48 -4.41
CA LEU A 35 5.93 2.37 -3.79
C LEU A 35 5.29 3.33 -2.79
N ASN A 36 4.15 3.94 -3.14
CA ASN A 36 3.46 4.87 -2.25
C ASN A 36 2.94 4.18 -0.98
N PHE A 37 2.36 3.00 -1.13
CA PHE A 37 1.92 2.20 0.02
C PHE A 37 3.11 1.75 0.89
N ALA A 38 4.19 1.25 0.28
CA ALA A 38 5.37 0.81 1.03
C ALA A 38 6.06 1.97 1.76
N ALA A 39 6.14 3.16 1.17
CA ALA A 39 6.67 4.35 1.83
C ALA A 39 5.85 4.71 3.08
N ASN A 40 4.51 4.71 2.97
CA ASN A 40 3.64 4.99 4.10
C ASN A 40 3.69 3.90 5.17
N ALA A 41 3.76 2.64 4.79
CA ALA A 41 3.92 1.53 5.71
C ALA A 41 5.23 1.61 6.50
N ARG A 42 6.35 1.92 5.83
CA ARG A 42 7.64 2.15 6.49
C ARG A 42 7.54 3.28 7.50
N ASP A 43 6.95 4.41 7.11
CA ASP A 43 6.81 5.56 8.00
C ASP A 43 5.92 5.23 9.22
N ALA A 44 4.97 4.29 9.07
CA ALA A 44 4.15 3.77 10.16
C ALA A 44 4.87 2.73 11.06
N MET A 45 6.06 2.26 10.67
CA MET A 45 6.85 1.22 11.34
C MET A 45 8.29 1.70 11.66
N PRO A 46 8.47 2.76 12.47
CA PRO A 46 9.79 3.32 12.76
C PRO A 46 10.74 2.32 13.46
N ASP A 47 10.20 1.44 14.30
CA ASP A 47 10.95 0.41 15.03
C ASP A 47 11.05 -0.93 14.26
N GLY A 48 10.59 -0.95 13.01
CA GLY A 48 10.46 -2.15 12.20
C GLY A 48 9.09 -2.82 12.33
N GLY A 49 8.91 -3.95 11.63
CA GLY A 49 7.64 -4.66 11.59
C GLY A 49 7.51 -5.56 10.35
N ASN A 50 6.27 -5.86 9.97
CA ASN A 50 5.98 -6.70 8.82
C ASN A 50 5.13 -5.93 7.81
N PHE A 51 5.59 -5.91 6.56
CA PHE A 51 4.79 -5.49 5.41
C PHE A 51 4.45 -6.72 4.56
N SER A 52 3.17 -7.04 4.44
CA SER A 52 2.68 -8.20 3.70
C SER A 52 1.89 -7.79 2.46
N VAL A 53 2.21 -8.44 1.35
CA VAL A 53 1.51 -8.33 0.06
C VAL A 53 0.81 -9.65 -0.18
N ARG A 54 -0.53 -9.67 -0.24
CA ARG A 54 -1.30 -10.88 -0.51
C ARG A 54 -2.09 -10.74 -1.79
N VAL A 55 -1.89 -11.69 -2.69
CA VAL A 55 -2.62 -11.78 -3.96
C VAL A 55 -3.63 -12.91 -3.85
N SER A 56 -4.90 -12.59 -4.07
CA SER A 56 -5.99 -13.57 -4.04
C SER A 56 -6.93 -13.37 -5.23
N ARG A 57 -7.45 -14.47 -5.78
CA ARG A 57 -8.48 -14.43 -6.81
C ARG A 57 -9.85 -14.24 -6.14
N GLN A 58 -10.61 -13.26 -6.60
CA GLN A 58 -12.00 -13.02 -6.20
C GLN A 58 -12.90 -13.07 -7.43
N HIS A 59 -13.52 -14.22 -7.69
CA HIS A 59 -14.34 -14.46 -8.89
C HIS A 59 -13.60 -14.08 -10.19
N THR A 60 -13.99 -12.95 -10.78
CA THR A 60 -13.48 -12.38 -12.04
C THR A 60 -12.36 -11.34 -11.82
N MET A 61 -12.00 -11.05 -10.58
CA MET A 61 -11.02 -10.03 -10.21
C MET A 61 -9.84 -10.63 -9.44
N VAL A 62 -8.73 -9.88 -9.41
CA VAL A 62 -7.60 -10.14 -8.53
C VAL A 62 -7.56 -9.06 -7.46
N ARG A 63 -7.51 -9.49 -6.20
CA ARG A 63 -7.34 -8.61 -5.05
C ARG A 63 -5.89 -8.65 -4.60
N ILE A 64 -5.29 -7.47 -4.45
CA ILE A 64 -3.96 -7.29 -3.87
C ILE A 64 -4.14 -6.56 -2.54
N ALA A 65 -3.92 -7.27 -1.44
CA ALA A 65 -3.96 -6.69 -0.10
C ALA A 65 -2.56 -6.29 0.33
N LEU A 66 -2.41 -5.05 0.79
CA LEU A 66 -1.18 -4.52 1.37
C LEU A 66 -1.45 -4.27 2.85
N VAL A 67 -0.70 -4.93 3.72
CA VAL A 67 -0.94 -4.88 5.16
C VAL A 67 0.39 -4.68 5.88
N ASP A 68 0.51 -3.59 6.61
CA ASP A 68 1.60 -3.33 7.55
C ASP A 68 1.19 -3.63 9.00
N THR A 69 2.18 -3.69 9.88
CA THR A 69 1.99 -3.81 11.34
C THR A 69 2.38 -2.53 12.07
N GLY A 70 2.29 -1.38 11.39
CA GLY A 70 2.63 -0.09 11.96
C GLY A 70 1.59 0.38 12.98
N HIS A 71 1.78 1.61 13.45
CA HIS A 71 0.88 2.26 14.42
C HIS A 71 -0.54 2.55 13.88
N GLY A 72 -0.81 2.22 12.62
CA GLY A 72 -2.11 2.41 11.99
C GLY A 72 -2.51 3.89 11.82
N MET A 73 -3.77 4.11 11.50
CA MET A 73 -4.36 5.43 11.31
C MET A 73 -5.66 5.54 12.11
N PRO A 74 -5.91 6.67 12.80
CA PRO A 74 -7.23 6.97 13.37
C PRO A 74 -8.34 6.96 12.31
N ALA A 75 -9.58 6.65 12.69
CA ALA A 75 -10.70 6.51 11.75
C ALA A 75 -10.95 7.79 10.91
N GLU A 76 -10.79 8.95 11.52
CA GLU A 76 -10.86 10.27 10.86
C GLU A 76 -9.78 10.46 9.79
N VAL A 77 -8.57 9.95 10.02
CA VAL A 77 -7.46 10.01 9.06
C VAL A 77 -7.74 9.07 7.90
N VAL A 78 -8.25 7.86 8.16
CA VAL A 78 -8.61 6.88 7.10
C VAL A 78 -9.64 7.46 6.12
N ALA A 79 -10.62 8.22 6.62
CA ALA A 79 -11.65 8.84 5.79
C ALA A 79 -11.09 9.88 4.80
N GLN A 80 -9.94 10.49 5.10
CA GLN A 80 -9.34 11.57 4.32
C GLN A 80 -8.01 11.17 3.65
N VAL A 81 -7.50 9.97 3.92
CA VAL A 81 -6.15 9.57 3.51
C VAL A 81 -5.92 9.53 2.00
N PHE A 82 -7.02 9.44 1.23
CA PHE A 82 -6.99 9.45 -0.23
C PHE A 82 -7.23 10.85 -0.82
N GLU A 83 -7.51 11.86 0.00
CA GLU A 83 -7.66 13.24 -0.44
C GLU A 83 -6.30 13.81 -0.85
N PRO A 84 -6.19 14.48 -2.01
CA PRO A 84 -4.94 15.12 -2.42
C PRO A 84 -4.45 16.12 -1.36
N PHE A 85 -3.13 16.10 -1.11
CA PHE A 85 -2.43 16.97 -0.15
C PHE A 85 -2.73 16.70 1.33
N PHE A 86 -3.59 15.74 1.65
CA PHE A 86 -3.81 15.36 3.04
C PHE A 86 -2.60 14.61 3.60
N THR A 87 -2.08 15.06 4.74
CA THR A 87 -0.96 14.42 5.43
C THR A 87 -0.99 14.73 6.91
N THR A 88 -0.74 13.73 7.75
CA THR A 88 -0.51 13.89 9.20
C THR A 88 0.97 14.08 9.53
N LYS A 89 1.86 13.98 8.53
CA LYS A 89 3.31 14.12 8.70
C LYS A 89 3.69 15.60 8.88
N PRO A 90 4.79 15.90 9.61
CA PRO A 90 5.31 17.25 9.75
C PRO A 90 5.60 17.91 8.39
N VAL A 91 5.60 19.25 8.38
CA VAL A 91 5.91 20.05 7.19
C VAL A 91 7.26 19.62 6.60
N GLY A 92 7.27 19.36 5.29
CA GLY A 92 8.46 18.90 4.56
C GLY A 92 8.76 17.40 4.65
N LYS A 93 7.97 16.60 5.40
CA LYS A 93 8.14 15.15 5.52
C LYS A 93 7.14 14.34 4.66
N GLY A 94 6.20 14.99 4.00
CA GLY A 94 5.26 14.35 3.09
C GLY A 94 4.55 15.38 2.22
N THR A 95 4.28 15.02 0.96
CA THR A 95 3.53 15.86 0.02
C THR A 95 2.01 15.68 0.15
N GLY A 96 1.57 14.65 0.88
CA GLY A 96 0.16 14.26 0.95
C GLY A 96 -0.42 13.73 -0.36
N LEU A 97 0.41 13.44 -1.37
CA LEU A 97 -0.05 12.98 -2.69
C LEU A 97 0.01 11.46 -2.87
N GLY A 98 0.77 10.75 -2.05
CA GLY A 98 1.11 9.35 -2.33
C GLY A 98 -0.10 8.41 -2.44
N LEU A 99 -1.01 8.48 -1.47
CA LEU A 99 -2.22 7.63 -1.46
C LEU A 99 -3.29 8.13 -2.43
N ALA A 100 -3.39 9.44 -2.66
CA ALA A 100 -4.26 10.01 -3.68
C ALA A 100 -3.86 9.50 -5.09
N VAL A 101 -2.56 9.55 -5.42
CA VAL A 101 -2.02 9.01 -6.68
C VAL A 101 -2.24 7.51 -6.78
N ALA A 102 -1.99 6.77 -5.69
CA ALA A 102 -2.22 5.32 -5.66
C ALA A 102 -3.70 4.96 -5.89
N CYS A 103 -4.63 5.72 -5.30
CA CYS A 103 -6.07 5.54 -5.49
C CYS A 103 -6.50 5.84 -6.94
N CYS A 104 -5.99 6.93 -7.52
CA CYS A 104 -6.25 7.28 -8.92
C CYS A 104 -5.76 6.18 -9.89
N ALA A 105 -4.56 5.64 -9.68
CA ALA A 105 -4.00 4.57 -10.50
C ALA A 105 -4.70 3.20 -10.31
N ALA A 106 -5.32 2.98 -9.14
CA ALA A 106 -5.99 1.73 -8.80
C ALA A 106 -7.41 1.58 -9.38
N ARG A 107 -8.06 2.70 -9.77
CA ARG A 107 -9.47 2.75 -10.21
C ARG A 107 -9.80 1.82 -11.38
N ASP A 108 -8.84 1.54 -12.26
CA ASP A 108 -9.12 0.85 -13.52
C ASP A 108 -8.76 -0.64 -13.51
N THR A 109 -8.14 -1.19 -12.46
CA THR A 109 -7.70 -2.61 -12.52
C THR A 109 -7.45 -3.33 -11.19
N VAL A 110 -7.25 -2.65 -10.05
CA VAL A 110 -6.80 -3.31 -8.80
C VAL A 110 -7.45 -2.70 -7.57
N PHE A 111 -8.29 -3.46 -6.86
CA PHE A 111 -8.73 -3.07 -5.52
C PHE A 111 -7.63 -3.32 -4.50
N VAL A 112 -6.97 -2.25 -4.06
CA VAL A 112 -6.04 -2.26 -2.92
C VAL A 112 -6.84 -2.00 -1.65
N CYS A 113 -7.12 -3.05 -0.88
CA CYS A 113 -7.59 -2.89 0.50
C CYS A 113 -6.38 -2.64 1.40
N ALA A 114 -6.18 -1.39 1.83
CA ALA A 114 -5.41 -1.09 3.03
C ALA A 114 -6.28 -1.46 4.23
N ALA A 115 -6.04 -2.62 4.84
CA ALA A 115 -6.74 -2.99 6.05
C ALA A 115 -6.08 -2.26 7.23
N ALA A 116 -6.73 -1.20 7.72
CA ALA A 116 -6.57 -0.79 9.10
C ALA A 116 -6.99 -1.99 9.97
N ARG A 117 -6.10 -2.46 10.84
CA ARG A 117 -6.46 -3.48 11.82
C ARG A 117 -7.55 -2.93 12.75
N GLN A 118 -8.49 -3.81 13.10
CA GLN A 118 -9.21 -3.75 14.37
C GLN A 118 -8.25 -4.01 15.52
#